data_AF-A0A0V0QAN6-F1
#
_entry.id   AF-A0A0V0QAN6-F1
#
_cell.length_a   1.000
_cell.length_b   1.000
_cell.length_c   1.000
_cell.angle_alpha   90.00
_cell.angle_beta   90.00
_cell.angle_gamma   90.00
#
_symmetry.space_group_name_H-M   'P 1'
#
loop_
_entity.id
_entity.type
_entity.pdbx_description
1 polymer ?
#
loop_
_entity_poly.entity_id
_entity_poly.type
_entity_poly.pdbx_seq_one_letter_code
_entity_poly.pdbx_strand_id
1 'polypeptide(L)'
;MGLVNSCSERIQENDLSLNQNQSLDHSLSDINILAKAKNHPHLLEQLLNLSESKKKEKKGEILNYLNQLRQIDFELIDELYKDLYANKQKNEDNIQFLDIDRIPDQQVFKAFDNPKINEYEQEGLKTIAEGKVGVIIMAGGQASRLGSDKPKGMFQLGNENQKEFQNATLFQIFANKIEALERWVQIQKKDFCKGKDLIHLFIMTSSSTDKDTRDFFKMNKYFGLSEGQVHFFMQNNLPAVDLNGKIILKDEFEIFMAPNGNGGLYEGIQTILGQIYDYGIEYLHVCGVDNLLNKLADPLMVGYAVKENKEFVSKFVEKVDPEEKVGVHIQSNGVLSMIEYSELSDEQKKAKQSNGKLKFNQSFLAQFLIKVSTVKSLLETRDFSQAKKDRDVIEQRRIEKVPEEKIKEEIGEARFEKASAYLGQKGWAKHHLAMKKITPLWNSEQKKSEPYTKDTNNGMKFEQFIFDPFSEIKNYGLIEVQRSSEFAPIKNKDSVGSDSRKTALELQSKLHRKWLEKAGYIFAPTLKVDGDTQLVYVDARLSHNGEQIQTQKGHNITKLPFVLTCQEKPKNEGKIQIKF
;
A
#
# COMPACT_ATOMS: atom_id res chain seq x y z
N MET A 1 -15.20 11.12 -32.34
CA MET A 1 -16.46 11.60 -31.74
C MET A 1 -17.62 10.58 -31.80
N GLY A 2 -17.35 9.29 -31.95
CA GLY A 2 -18.40 8.27 -31.89
C GLY A 2 -17.80 6.92 -31.52
N LEU A 3 -17.50 6.76 -30.22
CA LEU A 3 -17.17 5.50 -29.52
C LEU A 3 -16.92 5.71 -27.99
N VAL A 4 -17.33 6.87 -27.43
CA VAL A 4 -17.16 7.21 -26.00
C VAL A 4 -18.49 7.05 -25.21
N ASN A 5 -19.60 6.77 -25.88
CA ASN A 5 -20.95 6.78 -25.27
C ASN A 5 -21.52 5.40 -24.90
N SER A 6 -20.72 4.34 -24.76
CA SER A 6 -21.23 3.01 -24.33
C SER A 6 -20.72 2.53 -22.97
N CYS A 7 -19.97 3.34 -22.23
CA CYS A 7 -19.52 3.02 -20.87
C CYS A 7 -20.14 3.92 -19.78
N SER A 8 -20.96 4.91 -20.16
CA SER A 8 -21.52 5.92 -19.23
C SER A 8 -22.96 5.66 -18.76
N GLU A 9 -23.59 4.53 -19.13
CA GLU A 9 -25.02 4.27 -18.81
C GLU A 9 -25.29 3.02 -17.96
N ARG A 10 -24.30 2.42 -17.28
CA ARG A 10 -24.55 1.27 -16.37
C ARG A 10 -23.92 1.33 -14.98
N ILE A 11 -23.52 2.52 -14.55
CA ILE A 11 -23.32 2.78 -13.13
C ILE A 11 -24.17 4.01 -12.82
N GLN A 12 -25.49 3.80 -12.76
CA GLN A 12 -26.26 4.63 -11.84
C GLN A 12 -25.63 4.39 -10.47
N GLU A 13 -25.07 5.45 -9.90
CA GLU A 13 -24.91 5.58 -8.47
C GLU A 13 -26.21 5.09 -7.83
N ASN A 14 -26.21 3.84 -7.35
CA ASN A 14 -27.11 3.48 -6.29
C ASN A 14 -26.59 4.26 -5.10
N ASP A 15 -27.15 5.45 -4.96
CA ASP A 15 -27.09 6.29 -3.79
C ASP A 15 -27.47 5.39 -2.59
N LEU A 16 -26.46 4.82 -1.94
CA LEU A 16 -26.60 4.03 -0.70
C LEU A 16 -26.86 4.95 0.50
N SER A 17 -27.24 6.21 0.26
CA SER A 17 -27.88 7.05 1.26
C SER A 17 -29.24 6.44 1.62
N LEU A 18 -29.26 5.81 2.80
CA LEU A 18 -30.43 5.47 3.61
C LEU A 18 -31.75 6.11 3.16
N ASN A 19 -32.59 5.32 2.50
CA ASN A 19 -34.02 5.52 2.65
C ASN A 19 -34.41 4.81 3.96
N GLN A 20 -34.55 5.56 5.05
CA GLN A 20 -34.99 5.04 6.38
C GLN A 20 -36.36 4.32 6.35
N ASN A 21 -37.02 4.32 5.18
CA ASN A 21 -38.32 3.74 4.91
C ASN A 21 -38.29 2.28 4.37
N GLN A 22 -37.14 1.62 4.19
CA GLN A 22 -37.14 0.18 3.89
C GLN A 22 -37.67 -0.63 5.09
N SER A 23 -38.64 -1.52 4.85
CA SER A 23 -39.19 -2.40 5.88
C SER A 23 -38.19 -3.52 6.21
N LEU A 24 -38.10 -3.87 7.50
CA LEU A 24 -37.23 -4.95 7.98
C LEU A 24 -37.61 -6.29 7.33
N ASP A 25 -38.91 -6.52 7.13
CA ASP A 25 -39.46 -7.72 6.52
C ASP A 25 -38.99 -7.92 5.07
N HIS A 26 -38.89 -6.84 4.26
CA HIS A 26 -38.35 -6.96 2.90
C HIS A 26 -36.85 -7.30 2.90
N SER A 27 -36.06 -6.74 3.82
CA SER A 27 -34.62 -7.01 3.90
C SER A 27 -34.30 -8.40 4.46
N LEU A 28 -35.14 -8.93 5.36
CA LEU A 28 -35.02 -10.30 5.88
C LEU A 28 -35.50 -11.36 4.88
N SER A 29 -36.34 -10.96 3.92
CA SER A 29 -36.82 -11.82 2.82
C SER A 29 -35.86 -11.92 1.62
N ASP A 30 -34.64 -11.35 1.71
CA ASP A 30 -33.58 -11.55 0.73
C ASP A 30 -33.09 -13.01 0.77
N ILE A 31 -33.87 -13.90 0.15
CA ILE A 31 -33.61 -15.34 -0.05
C ILE A 31 -32.21 -15.60 -0.63
N ASN A 32 -31.64 -14.61 -1.34
CA ASN A 32 -30.30 -14.66 -1.91
C ASN A 32 -29.14 -14.64 -0.89
N ILE A 33 -29.31 -14.02 0.29
CA ILE A 33 -28.26 -14.05 1.34
C ILE A 33 -28.25 -15.43 2.03
N LEU A 34 -29.44 -15.95 2.32
CA LEU A 34 -29.64 -17.29 2.93
C LEU A 34 -29.10 -18.42 2.05
N ALA A 35 -29.27 -18.33 0.72
CA ALA A 35 -28.76 -19.34 -0.21
C ALA A 35 -27.23 -19.32 -0.36
N LYS A 36 -26.61 -18.12 -0.32
CA LYS A 36 -25.16 -17.94 -0.49
C LYS A 36 -24.36 -18.27 0.77
N ALA A 37 -24.91 -18.02 1.95
CA ALA A 37 -24.27 -18.35 3.24
C ALA A 37 -24.46 -19.82 3.66
N LYS A 38 -24.62 -20.77 2.72
CA LYS A 38 -24.95 -22.18 3.02
C LYS A 38 -23.97 -22.84 3.99
N ASN A 39 -22.69 -22.47 3.92
CA ASN A 39 -21.65 -22.95 4.83
C ASN A 39 -21.50 -22.10 6.12
N HIS A 40 -22.30 -21.05 6.29
CA HIS A 40 -22.25 -20.11 7.42
C HIS A 40 -23.64 -19.86 8.05
N PRO A 41 -24.42 -20.91 8.39
CA PRO A 41 -25.78 -20.75 8.91
C PRO A 41 -25.82 -19.97 10.25
N HIS A 42 -24.76 -20.05 11.04
CA HIS A 42 -24.61 -19.35 12.33
C HIS A 42 -24.71 -17.83 12.22
N LEU A 43 -24.41 -17.25 11.05
CA LEU A 43 -24.55 -15.82 10.79
C LEU A 43 -26.01 -15.36 10.75
N LEU A 44 -26.93 -16.28 10.44
CA LEU A 44 -28.36 -16.00 10.24
C LEU A 44 -29.20 -16.47 11.41
N GLU A 45 -28.76 -17.51 12.13
CA GLU A 45 -29.40 -17.99 13.36
C GLU A 45 -29.67 -16.86 14.36
N GLN A 46 -28.75 -15.91 14.49
CA GLN A 46 -28.90 -14.80 15.43
C GLN A 46 -30.01 -13.84 15.02
N LEU A 47 -30.26 -13.63 13.73
CA LEU A 47 -31.36 -12.81 13.23
C LEU A 47 -32.70 -13.53 13.37
N LEU A 48 -32.73 -14.84 13.08
CA LEU A 48 -33.93 -15.66 13.10
C LEU A 48 -34.47 -15.86 14.53
N ASN A 49 -33.59 -15.89 15.53
CA ASN A 49 -33.95 -16.15 16.92
C ASN A 49 -34.37 -14.88 17.71
N LEU A 50 -34.42 -13.70 17.08
CA LEU A 50 -34.85 -12.46 17.74
C LEU A 50 -36.37 -12.36 17.81
N SER A 51 -36.88 -11.90 18.97
CA SER A 51 -38.27 -11.46 19.10
C SER A 51 -38.53 -10.21 18.26
N GLU A 52 -39.77 -10.02 17.81
CA GLU A 52 -40.18 -8.82 17.07
C GLU A 52 -39.92 -7.51 17.82
N SER A 53 -40.02 -7.53 19.15
CA SER A 53 -39.65 -6.39 20.00
C SER A 53 -38.17 -6.02 19.87
N LYS A 54 -37.28 -7.03 19.91
CA LYS A 54 -35.83 -6.82 19.79
C LYS A 54 -35.41 -6.43 18.38
N LYS A 55 -36.05 -6.98 17.35
CA LYS A 55 -35.81 -6.57 15.96
C LYS A 55 -36.13 -5.08 15.75
N LYS A 56 -37.20 -4.58 16.39
CA LYS A 56 -37.53 -3.14 16.37
C LYS A 56 -36.51 -2.31 17.15
N GLU A 57 -36.12 -2.75 18.34
CA GLU A 57 -35.12 -2.08 19.18
C GLU A 57 -33.76 -1.95 18.46
N LYS A 58 -33.30 -3.04 17.83
CA LYS A 58 -31.99 -3.13 17.17
C LYS A 58 -32.03 -2.93 15.66
N LYS A 59 -33.09 -2.29 15.13
CA LYS A 59 -33.31 -2.13 13.69
C LYS A 59 -32.07 -1.61 12.94
N GLY A 60 -31.40 -0.59 13.49
CA GLY A 60 -30.22 0.02 12.86
C GLY A 60 -29.03 -0.94 12.77
N GLU A 61 -28.70 -1.64 13.86
CA GLU A 61 -27.61 -2.64 13.91
C GLU A 61 -27.86 -3.77 12.91
N ILE A 62 -29.09 -4.28 12.89
CA ILE A 62 -29.50 -5.35 11.98
C ILE A 62 -29.37 -4.92 10.51
N LEU A 63 -29.81 -3.72 10.16
CA LEU A 63 -29.67 -3.22 8.79
C LEU A 63 -28.20 -3.08 8.37
N ASN A 64 -27.33 -2.60 9.27
CA ASN A 64 -25.90 -2.54 9.01
C ASN A 64 -25.29 -3.94 8.83
N TYR A 65 -25.72 -4.90 9.64
CA TYR A 65 -25.27 -6.29 9.54
C TYR A 65 -25.73 -6.97 8.25
N LEU A 66 -26.98 -6.78 7.82
CA LEU A 66 -27.46 -7.26 6.53
C LEU A 66 -26.66 -6.67 5.37
N ASN A 67 -26.26 -5.39 5.47
CA ASN A 67 -25.38 -4.78 4.46
C ASN A 67 -23.98 -5.41 4.47
N GLN A 68 -23.40 -5.72 5.64
CA GLN A 68 -22.13 -6.47 5.70
C GLN A 68 -22.26 -7.84 5.02
N LEU A 69 -23.34 -8.58 5.32
CA LEU A 69 -23.59 -9.88 4.70
C LEU A 69 -23.74 -9.79 3.17
N ARG A 70 -24.39 -8.74 2.64
CA ARG A 70 -24.53 -8.50 1.19
C ARG A 70 -23.20 -8.25 0.49
N GLN A 71 -22.21 -7.70 1.19
CA GLN A 71 -20.89 -7.38 0.63
C GLN A 71 -19.94 -8.57 0.60
N ILE A 72 -20.25 -9.65 1.32
CA ILE A 72 -19.37 -10.83 1.40
C ILE A 72 -19.60 -11.73 0.17
N ASP A 73 -18.51 -12.04 -0.51
CA ASP A 73 -18.45 -13.16 -1.46
C ASP A 73 -18.19 -14.46 -0.68
N PHE A 74 -19.25 -15.12 -0.24
CA PHE A 74 -19.16 -16.35 0.57
C PHE A 74 -18.46 -17.49 -0.19
N GLU A 75 -18.67 -17.57 -1.50
CA GLU A 75 -18.07 -18.59 -2.35
C GLU A 75 -16.55 -18.43 -2.40
N LEU A 76 -16.07 -17.19 -2.58
CA LEU A 76 -14.65 -16.87 -2.49
C LEU A 76 -14.07 -17.25 -1.13
N ILE A 77 -14.74 -16.91 -0.02
CA ILE A 77 -14.23 -17.22 1.33
C ILE A 77 -14.10 -18.73 1.56
N ASP A 78 -15.10 -19.50 1.13
CA ASP A 78 -15.07 -20.95 1.24
C ASP A 78 -13.97 -21.58 0.38
N GLU A 79 -13.76 -21.06 -0.84
CA GLU A 79 -12.67 -21.45 -1.74
C GLU A 79 -11.30 -21.16 -1.12
N LEU A 80 -11.10 -19.93 -0.62
CA LEU A 80 -9.86 -19.52 0.03
C LEU A 80 -9.52 -20.39 1.23
N TYR A 81 -10.49 -20.68 2.10
CA TYR A 81 -10.30 -21.59 3.23
C TYR A 81 -9.92 -23.00 2.77
N LYS A 82 -10.64 -23.54 1.79
CA LYS A 82 -10.41 -24.89 1.28
C LYS A 82 -9.00 -25.03 0.70
N ASP A 83 -8.58 -24.10 -0.14
CA ASP A 83 -7.34 -24.19 -0.89
C ASP A 83 -6.11 -23.83 -0.06
N LEU A 84 -6.19 -22.77 0.74
CA LEU A 84 -5.03 -22.26 1.48
C LEU A 84 -4.80 -22.97 2.82
N TYR A 85 -5.82 -23.63 3.38
CA TYR A 85 -5.73 -24.28 4.67
C TYR A 85 -6.12 -25.76 4.61
N ALA A 86 -7.37 -26.08 4.29
CA ALA A 86 -7.90 -27.44 4.44
C ALA A 86 -7.20 -28.47 3.54
N ASN A 87 -6.88 -28.11 2.30
CA ASN A 87 -6.19 -28.99 1.35
C ASN A 87 -4.69 -29.09 1.65
N LYS A 88 -4.04 -28.00 2.12
CA LYS A 88 -2.61 -28.02 2.48
C LYS A 88 -2.33 -28.91 3.69
N GLN A 89 -3.24 -28.98 4.67
CA GLN A 89 -3.09 -29.92 5.79
C GLN A 89 -3.13 -31.40 5.37
N LYS A 90 -3.66 -31.72 4.17
CA LYS A 90 -3.76 -33.09 3.66
C LYS A 90 -2.60 -33.51 2.77
N ASN A 91 -1.81 -32.55 2.28
CA ASN A 91 -0.70 -32.78 1.35
C ASN A 91 0.54 -32.04 1.88
N GLU A 92 1.33 -32.70 2.74
CA GLU A 92 2.57 -32.12 3.31
C GLU A 92 3.74 -32.09 2.31
N ASP A 93 3.63 -32.73 1.14
CA ASP A 93 4.82 -33.17 0.39
C ASP A 93 5.16 -32.46 -0.93
N ASN A 94 4.63 -31.26 -1.22
CA ASN A 94 5.01 -30.55 -2.46
C ASN A 94 5.35 -29.08 -2.22
N ILE A 95 6.47 -28.82 -1.53
CA ILE A 95 7.16 -27.54 -1.68
C ILE A 95 7.83 -27.58 -3.05
N GLN A 96 7.16 -27.01 -4.07
CA GLN A 96 7.84 -26.70 -5.33
C GLN A 96 8.92 -25.67 -5.01
N PHE A 97 10.19 -26.08 -5.11
CA PHE A 97 11.29 -25.14 -5.17
C PHE A 97 11.08 -24.29 -6.41
N LEU A 98 10.68 -23.03 -6.22
CA LEU A 98 10.68 -22.05 -7.29
C LEU A 98 12.13 -21.92 -7.76
N ASP A 99 12.35 -22.13 -9.06
CA ASP A 99 13.60 -21.71 -9.68
C ASP A 99 13.64 -20.18 -9.61
N ILE A 100 14.43 -19.68 -8.66
CA ILE A 100 14.60 -18.27 -8.37
C ILE A 100 16.05 -17.87 -8.60
N ASP A 101 16.22 -16.75 -9.30
CA ASP A 101 17.53 -16.14 -9.47
C ASP A 101 17.52 -14.66 -9.13
N ARG A 102 18.71 -14.10 -8.99
CA ARG A 102 18.91 -12.67 -8.76
C ARG A 102 18.78 -11.92 -10.09
N ILE A 103 18.19 -10.74 -10.08
CA ILE A 103 18.20 -9.87 -11.25
C ILE A 103 19.65 -9.37 -11.50
N PRO A 104 20.20 -9.51 -12.73
CA PRO A 104 21.59 -9.13 -13.03
C PRO A 104 21.87 -7.64 -12.81
N ASP A 105 23.08 -7.29 -12.38
CA ASP A 105 23.49 -5.89 -12.15
C ASP A 105 23.38 -5.02 -13.40
N GLN A 106 23.54 -5.59 -14.59
CA GLN A 106 23.42 -4.90 -15.88
C GLN A 106 21.97 -4.43 -16.16
N GLN A 107 20.98 -5.04 -15.52
CA GLN A 107 19.56 -4.67 -15.64
C GLN A 107 19.12 -3.67 -14.56
N VAL A 108 20.03 -3.28 -13.66
CA VAL A 108 19.77 -2.36 -12.57
C VAL A 108 20.36 -0.99 -12.88
N PHE A 109 19.58 0.06 -12.60
CA PHE A 109 20.05 1.44 -12.64
C PHE A 109 20.56 1.87 -11.25
N LYS A 110 21.85 2.26 -11.15
CA LYS A 110 22.43 2.75 -9.88
C LYS A 110 22.28 4.27 -9.77
N ALA A 111 21.52 4.74 -8.77
CA ALA A 111 21.14 6.14 -8.64
C ALA A 111 22.21 7.08 -8.04
N PHE A 112 23.47 6.64 -7.91
CA PHE A 112 24.53 7.41 -7.26
C PHE A 112 25.84 7.53 -8.06
N ASP A 113 26.03 6.72 -9.11
CA ASP A 113 27.26 6.71 -9.93
C ASP A 113 26.96 6.67 -11.44
N ASN A 114 25.80 7.21 -11.86
CA ASN A 114 25.35 7.11 -13.24
C ASN A 114 25.30 8.48 -13.94
N PRO A 115 25.93 8.64 -15.13
CA PRO A 115 25.95 9.92 -15.85
C PRO A 115 24.56 10.37 -16.34
N LYS A 116 23.59 9.45 -16.45
CA LYS A 116 22.21 9.76 -16.88
C LYS A 116 21.33 10.32 -15.77
N ILE A 117 21.80 10.41 -14.52
CA ILE A 117 20.98 10.89 -13.39
C ILE A 117 20.34 12.25 -13.69
N ASN A 118 21.13 13.23 -14.14
CA ASN A 118 20.60 14.56 -14.45
C ASN A 118 19.62 14.53 -15.63
N GLU A 119 19.89 13.73 -16.67
CA GLU A 119 18.97 13.59 -17.81
C GLU A 119 17.60 13.08 -17.35
N TYR A 120 17.58 12.01 -16.55
CA TYR A 120 16.35 11.44 -16.02
C TYR A 120 15.67 12.40 -15.05
N GLU A 121 16.39 13.03 -14.13
CA GLU A 121 15.80 14.02 -13.22
C GLU A 121 15.11 15.16 -13.99
N GLN A 122 15.71 15.66 -15.07
CA GLN A 122 15.13 16.71 -15.91
C GLN A 122 13.87 16.25 -16.65
N GLU A 123 13.83 15.01 -17.14
CA GLU A 123 12.62 14.44 -17.75
C GLU A 123 11.52 14.21 -16.72
N GLY A 124 11.87 13.76 -15.51
CA GLY A 124 10.92 13.61 -14.42
C GLY A 124 10.30 14.93 -13.99
N LEU A 125 11.12 15.97 -13.80
CA LEU A 125 10.63 17.32 -13.49
C LEU A 125 9.66 17.83 -14.56
N LYS A 126 9.96 17.59 -15.84
CA LYS A 126 9.07 17.94 -16.94
C LYS A 126 7.76 17.15 -16.89
N THR A 127 7.83 15.83 -16.67
CA THR A 127 6.65 14.96 -16.59
C THR A 127 5.73 15.37 -15.43
N ILE A 128 6.30 15.77 -14.30
CA ILE A 128 5.56 16.31 -13.16
C ILE A 128 4.92 17.66 -13.52
N ALA A 129 5.65 18.56 -14.20
CA ALA A 129 5.11 19.84 -14.65
C ALA A 129 3.88 19.69 -15.55
N GLU A 130 3.88 18.65 -16.39
CA GLU A 130 2.75 18.31 -17.27
C GLU A 130 1.51 17.74 -16.53
N GLY A 131 1.57 17.57 -15.20
CA GLY A 131 0.49 17.06 -14.36
C GLY A 131 0.28 15.54 -14.46
N LYS A 132 1.28 14.79 -14.94
CA LYS A 132 1.12 13.37 -15.29
C LYS A 132 1.43 12.39 -14.16
N VAL A 133 1.74 12.87 -12.96
CA VAL A 133 2.22 12.04 -11.84
C VAL A 133 1.31 12.17 -10.63
N GLY A 134 0.77 11.04 -10.18
CA GLY A 134 0.08 10.91 -8.89
C GLY A 134 0.94 10.14 -7.88
N VAL A 135 0.67 10.36 -6.60
CA VAL A 135 1.31 9.63 -5.49
C VAL A 135 0.23 8.87 -4.72
N ILE A 136 0.45 7.58 -4.45
CA ILE A 136 -0.38 6.78 -3.56
C ILE A 136 0.39 6.47 -2.29
N ILE A 137 -0.13 6.91 -1.14
CA ILE A 137 0.36 6.50 0.18
C ILE A 137 -0.49 5.35 0.70
N MET A 138 0.14 4.19 0.91
CA MET A 138 -0.51 3.03 1.54
C MET A 138 -0.57 3.23 3.06
N ALA A 139 -1.74 3.64 3.56
CA ALA A 139 -2.00 4.00 4.96
C ALA A 139 -3.13 3.18 5.60
N GLY A 140 -3.39 1.96 5.10
CA GLY A 140 -4.40 1.06 5.65
C GLY A 140 -4.05 0.42 7.01
N GLY A 141 -2.77 0.52 7.43
CA GLY A 141 -2.28 -0.07 8.68
C GLY A 141 -2.36 0.86 9.89
N GLN A 142 -2.78 0.31 11.04
CA GLN A 142 -2.67 0.98 12.34
C GLN A 142 -1.25 0.95 12.89
N ALA A 143 -0.96 1.85 13.83
CA ALA A 143 0.31 1.93 14.55
C ALA A 143 0.39 0.98 15.76
N SER A 144 -0.33 -0.15 15.77
CA SER A 144 -0.48 -0.99 16.97
C SER A 144 0.87 -1.50 17.53
N ARG A 145 1.84 -1.82 16.65
CA ARG A 145 3.21 -2.19 17.08
C ARG A 145 3.96 -1.05 17.77
N LEU A 146 3.59 0.20 17.51
CA LEU A 146 4.11 1.40 18.16
C LEU A 146 3.37 1.70 19.47
N GLY A 147 2.30 0.95 19.80
CA GLY A 147 1.46 1.18 20.97
C GLY A 147 0.38 2.25 20.78
N SER A 148 -0.07 2.47 19.55
CA SER A 148 -1.14 3.41 19.22
C SER A 148 -2.20 2.77 18.33
N ASP A 149 -3.47 3.06 18.61
CA ASP A 149 -4.61 2.60 17.80
C ASP A 149 -4.92 3.54 16.63
N LYS A 150 -4.14 4.62 16.49
CA LYS A 150 -4.29 5.60 15.40
C LYS A 150 -3.65 5.11 14.10
N PRO A 151 -4.11 5.61 12.94
CA PRO A 151 -3.43 5.45 11.66
C PRO A 151 -1.95 5.83 11.75
N LYS A 152 -1.07 5.02 11.17
CA LYS A 152 0.38 5.24 11.28
C LYS A 152 0.83 6.60 10.74
N GLY A 153 0.17 7.13 9.71
CA GLY A 153 0.52 8.44 9.17
C GLY A 153 0.33 9.61 10.15
N MET A 154 -0.48 9.43 11.20
CA MET A 154 -0.71 10.40 12.29
C MET A 154 0.34 10.29 13.40
N PHE A 155 1.28 9.34 13.30
CA PHE A 155 2.31 9.14 14.31
C PHE A 155 3.20 10.37 14.42
N GLN A 156 3.34 10.90 15.64
CA GLN A 156 4.17 12.05 15.94
C GLN A 156 5.64 11.64 16.00
N LEU A 157 6.48 12.40 15.31
CA LEU A 157 7.91 12.12 15.23
C LEU A 157 8.68 12.80 16.36
N GLY A 158 8.25 14.00 16.76
CA GLY A 158 8.88 14.75 17.83
C GLY A 158 8.47 14.26 19.24
N ASN A 159 9.38 14.38 20.21
CA ASN A 159 9.11 14.20 21.64
C ASN A 159 9.01 15.57 22.35
N GLU A 160 8.73 15.57 23.66
CA GLU A 160 8.59 16.80 24.47
C GLU A 160 9.84 17.68 24.49
N ASN A 161 11.02 17.11 24.24
CA ASN A 161 12.29 17.81 24.16
C ASN A 161 12.58 18.40 22.77
N GLN A 162 11.69 18.18 21.80
CA GLN A 162 11.85 18.51 20.38
C GLN A 162 10.77 19.51 19.91
N LYS A 163 10.63 20.64 20.62
CA LYS A 163 9.52 21.61 20.44
C LYS A 163 9.28 22.07 19.00
N GLU A 164 10.34 22.21 18.20
CA GLU A 164 10.29 22.75 16.84
C GLU A 164 9.62 21.82 15.81
N PHE A 165 9.60 20.51 16.07
CA PHE A 165 8.93 19.51 15.23
C PHE A 165 8.10 18.52 16.07
N GLN A 166 7.76 18.89 17.31
CA GLN A 166 7.02 18.06 18.27
C GLN A 166 5.72 17.50 17.68
N ASN A 167 5.04 18.31 16.86
CA ASN A 167 3.77 17.95 16.24
C ASN A 167 3.90 17.42 14.81
N ALA A 168 5.13 17.26 14.30
CA ALA A 168 5.35 16.76 12.95
C ALA A 168 4.89 15.30 12.85
N THR A 169 4.00 15.05 11.89
CA THR A 169 3.52 13.70 11.57
C THR A 169 4.03 13.27 10.20
N LEU A 170 3.99 11.96 9.94
CA LEU A 170 4.37 11.42 8.62
C LEU A 170 3.51 12.02 7.50
N PHE A 171 2.19 12.15 7.70
CA PHE A 171 1.32 12.80 6.71
C PHE A 171 1.67 14.26 6.45
N GLN A 172 1.99 15.03 7.50
CA GLN A 172 2.42 16.41 7.34
C GLN A 172 3.73 16.50 6.52
N ILE A 173 4.73 15.69 6.86
CA ILE A 173 6.01 15.66 6.14
C ILE A 173 5.79 15.31 4.67
N PHE A 174 4.96 14.32 4.37
CA PHE A 174 4.65 13.92 3.00
C PHE A 174 3.95 15.02 2.20
N ALA A 175 2.94 15.67 2.79
CA ALA A 175 2.28 16.79 2.15
C ALA A 175 3.24 17.96 1.90
N ASN A 176 4.11 18.29 2.87
CA ASN A 176 5.09 19.36 2.71
C ASN A 176 6.20 19.02 1.70
N LYS A 177 6.61 17.74 1.57
CA LYS A 177 7.51 17.28 0.51
C LYS A 177 6.90 17.45 -0.88
N ILE A 178 5.59 17.24 -1.03
CA ILE A 178 4.88 17.49 -2.29
C ILE A 178 4.89 19.00 -2.59
N GLU A 179 4.51 19.83 -1.63
CA GLU A 179 4.51 21.30 -1.79
C GLU A 179 5.91 21.84 -2.20
N ALA A 180 6.98 21.34 -1.58
CA ALA A 180 8.34 21.72 -1.94
C ALA A 180 8.73 21.27 -3.36
N LEU A 181 8.37 20.06 -3.76
CA LEU A 181 8.62 19.54 -5.10
C LEU A 181 7.87 20.33 -6.16
N GLU A 182 6.58 20.62 -5.96
CA GLU A 182 5.79 21.41 -6.91
C GLU A 182 6.38 22.80 -7.11
N ARG A 183 6.79 23.45 -6.02
CA ARG A 183 7.50 24.73 -6.08
C ARG A 183 8.82 24.63 -6.86
N TRP A 184 9.57 23.54 -6.69
CA TRP A 184 10.79 23.30 -7.46
C TRP A 184 10.52 23.09 -8.94
N VAL A 185 9.52 22.29 -9.29
CA VAL A 185 9.08 22.06 -10.66
C VAL A 185 8.62 23.37 -11.30
N GLN A 186 7.85 24.20 -10.60
CA GLN A 186 7.40 25.51 -11.10
C GLN A 186 8.56 26.47 -11.40
N ILE A 187 9.66 26.38 -10.65
CA ILE A 187 10.87 27.17 -10.91
C ILE A 187 11.64 26.62 -12.13
N GLN A 188 11.77 25.30 -12.24
CA GLN A 188 12.61 24.67 -13.27
C GLN A 188 11.91 24.45 -14.63
N LYS A 189 10.59 24.28 -14.62
CA LYS A 189 9.78 23.83 -15.76
C LYS A 189 8.49 24.65 -15.91
N LYS A 190 8.55 25.95 -15.60
CA LYS A 190 7.39 26.87 -15.60
C LYS A 190 6.53 26.76 -16.86
N ASP A 191 7.16 26.68 -18.04
CA ASP A 191 6.46 26.67 -19.33
C ASP A 191 5.64 25.39 -19.58
N PHE A 192 5.88 24.33 -18.81
CA PHE A 192 5.15 23.06 -18.89
C PHE A 192 4.04 22.95 -17.84
N CYS A 193 4.01 23.84 -16.85
CA CYS A 193 3.11 23.74 -15.70
C CYS A 193 1.65 23.96 -16.09
N LYS A 194 0.78 22.98 -15.86
CA LYS A 194 -0.67 23.07 -16.09
C LYS A 194 -1.47 23.73 -14.95
N GLY A 195 -0.79 24.36 -14.00
CA GLY A 195 -1.40 24.95 -12.82
C GLY A 195 -0.44 24.98 -11.65
N LYS A 196 -0.99 25.23 -10.46
CA LYS A 196 -0.23 25.18 -9.22
C LYS A 196 -0.12 23.75 -8.68
N ASP A 197 -1.23 23.02 -8.72
CA ASP A 197 -1.34 21.67 -8.18
C ASP A 197 -0.93 20.70 -9.29
N LEU A 198 0.31 20.19 -9.21
CA LEU A 198 0.95 19.37 -10.23
C LEU A 198 0.95 17.88 -9.87
N ILE A 199 0.85 17.56 -8.58
CA ILE A 199 0.90 16.20 -8.05
C ILE A 199 -0.35 15.93 -7.21
N HIS A 200 -1.16 14.96 -7.63
CA HIS A 200 -2.30 14.50 -6.83
C HIS A 200 -1.84 13.47 -5.79
N LEU A 201 -2.23 13.70 -4.53
CA LEU A 201 -1.96 12.81 -3.41
C LEU A 201 -3.18 11.93 -3.12
N PHE A 202 -3.07 10.64 -3.37
CA PHE A 202 -4.07 9.64 -3.02
C PHE A 202 -3.64 8.89 -1.77
N ILE A 203 -4.54 8.73 -0.81
CA ILE A 203 -4.29 8.05 0.45
C ILE A 203 -5.18 6.82 0.51
N MET A 204 -4.54 5.66 0.43
CA MET A 204 -5.22 4.38 0.60
C MET A 204 -5.41 4.09 2.08
N THR A 205 -6.65 3.99 2.52
CA THR A 205 -7.04 3.70 3.90
C THR A 205 -7.62 2.30 4.04
N SER A 206 -7.94 1.89 5.26
CA SER A 206 -8.77 0.72 5.54
C SER A 206 -9.99 1.14 6.35
N SER A 207 -10.94 0.23 6.57
CA SER A 207 -12.12 0.53 7.39
C SER A 207 -11.79 1.00 8.81
N SER A 208 -10.63 0.59 9.36
CA SER A 208 -10.19 1.01 10.69
C SER A 208 -9.38 2.31 10.70
N THR A 209 -8.91 2.80 9.54
CA THR A 209 -8.08 4.01 9.46
C THR A 209 -8.74 5.17 8.70
N ASP A 210 -9.77 4.92 7.89
CA ASP A 210 -10.33 5.89 6.96
C ASP A 210 -10.87 7.16 7.64
N LYS A 211 -11.80 7.00 8.58
CA LYS A 211 -12.44 8.12 9.28
C LYS A 211 -11.41 9.01 9.97
N ASP A 212 -10.55 8.42 10.80
CA ASP A 212 -9.52 9.13 11.55
C ASP A 212 -8.54 9.86 10.62
N THR A 213 -8.19 9.24 9.48
CA THR A 213 -7.29 9.84 8.49
C THR A 213 -7.93 11.05 7.81
N ARG A 214 -9.18 10.93 7.31
CA ARG A 214 -9.91 12.03 6.68
C ARG A 214 -10.10 13.21 7.63
N ASP A 215 -10.55 12.93 8.86
CA ASP A 215 -10.74 13.94 9.89
C ASP A 215 -9.44 14.66 10.20
N PHE A 216 -8.33 13.92 10.30
CA PHE A 216 -7.01 14.49 10.56
C PHE A 216 -6.54 15.45 9.46
N PHE A 217 -6.68 15.08 8.18
CA PHE A 217 -6.34 15.99 7.07
C PHE A 217 -7.22 17.24 7.07
N LYS A 218 -8.54 17.08 7.27
CA LYS A 218 -9.48 18.20 7.32
C LYS A 218 -9.17 19.17 8.46
N MET A 219 -8.94 18.65 9.67
CA MET A 219 -8.58 19.43 10.85
C MET A 219 -7.28 20.23 10.65
N ASN A 220 -6.32 19.65 9.91
CA ASN A 220 -5.04 20.28 9.61
C ASN A 220 -5.03 21.05 8.28
N LYS A 221 -6.19 21.34 7.68
CA LYS A 221 -6.32 22.08 6.42
C LYS A 221 -5.40 21.52 5.32
N TYR A 222 -5.39 20.19 5.19
CA TYR A 222 -4.60 19.44 4.20
C TYR A 222 -3.11 19.77 4.20
N PHE A 223 -2.58 20.23 5.35
CA PHE A 223 -1.17 20.57 5.57
C PHE A 223 -0.59 21.59 4.58
N GLY A 224 -1.45 22.40 3.95
CA GLY A 224 -1.04 23.43 2.98
C GLY A 224 -1.32 23.07 1.52
N LEU A 225 -1.58 21.80 1.21
CA LEU A 225 -2.06 21.38 -0.12
C LEU A 225 -3.50 21.84 -0.36
N SER A 226 -3.89 21.94 -1.63
CA SER A 226 -5.27 22.22 -2.00
C SER A 226 -6.17 21.03 -1.62
N GLU A 227 -7.39 21.28 -1.17
CA GLU A 227 -8.33 20.20 -0.82
C GLU A 227 -8.62 19.27 -2.01
N GLY A 228 -8.76 19.83 -3.23
CA GLY A 228 -8.92 19.05 -4.46
C GLY A 228 -7.67 18.30 -4.94
N GLN A 229 -6.54 18.45 -4.26
CA GLN A 229 -5.29 17.74 -4.57
C GLN A 229 -5.14 16.46 -3.71
N VAL A 230 -5.89 16.34 -2.62
CA VAL A 230 -5.80 15.21 -1.68
C VAL A 230 -7.06 14.34 -1.76
N HIS A 231 -6.85 13.09 -2.13
CA HIS A 231 -7.91 12.12 -2.41
C HIS A 231 -7.77 10.93 -1.47
N PHE A 232 -8.90 10.32 -1.10
CA PHE A 232 -8.91 9.17 -0.20
C PHE A 232 -9.75 8.07 -0.81
N PHE A 233 -9.18 6.86 -0.82
CA PHE A 233 -9.88 5.65 -1.25
C PHE A 233 -9.56 4.54 -0.27
N MET A 234 -10.47 3.60 -0.13
CA MET A 234 -10.34 2.52 0.84
C MET A 234 -10.01 1.23 0.11
N GLN A 235 -9.10 0.43 0.66
CA GLN A 235 -8.90 -0.94 0.22
C GLN A 235 -10.07 -1.83 0.69
N ASN A 236 -10.30 -2.94 0.00
CA ASN A 236 -11.37 -3.87 0.37
C ASN A 236 -11.09 -4.58 1.70
N ASN A 237 -12.15 -5.16 2.27
CA ASN A 237 -12.06 -6.01 3.44
C ASN A 237 -12.55 -7.41 3.11
N LEU A 238 -11.98 -8.40 3.79
CA LEU A 238 -12.48 -9.77 3.81
C LEU A 238 -12.85 -10.16 5.25
N PRO A 239 -13.91 -10.96 5.45
CA PRO A 239 -14.21 -11.52 6.74
C PRO A 239 -13.09 -12.47 7.19
N ALA A 240 -12.78 -12.43 8.47
CA ALA A 240 -11.91 -13.43 9.08
C ALA A 240 -12.69 -14.73 9.34
N VAL A 241 -12.00 -15.87 9.27
CA VAL A 241 -12.61 -17.19 9.50
C VAL A 241 -11.91 -17.93 10.64
N ASP A 242 -12.65 -18.77 11.35
CA ASP A 242 -12.10 -19.65 12.39
C ASP A 242 -11.35 -20.84 11.78
N LEU A 243 -10.78 -21.69 12.63
CA LEU A 243 -10.03 -22.88 12.21
C LEU A 243 -10.88 -23.94 11.48
N ASN A 244 -12.21 -23.81 11.49
CA ASN A 244 -13.16 -24.65 10.78
C ASN A 244 -13.68 -23.98 9.49
N GLY A 245 -13.16 -22.80 9.15
CA GLY A 245 -13.57 -22.03 7.98
C GLY A 245 -14.85 -21.24 8.18
N LYS A 246 -15.37 -21.08 9.40
CA LYS A 246 -16.58 -20.30 9.69
C LYS A 246 -16.25 -18.82 9.85
N ILE A 247 -17.03 -17.95 9.23
CA ILE A 247 -16.86 -16.50 9.39
C ILE A 247 -17.04 -16.10 10.86
N ILE A 248 -16.10 -15.33 11.38
CA ILE A 248 -16.07 -14.90 12.77
C ILE A 248 -16.93 -13.64 12.97
N LEU A 249 -17.75 -13.66 14.01
CA LEU A 249 -18.46 -12.49 14.51
C LEU A 249 -17.64 -11.79 15.58
N LYS A 250 -17.51 -10.47 15.43
CA LYS A 250 -16.90 -9.58 16.42
C LYS A 250 -17.90 -9.21 17.52
N ASP A 251 -19.17 -9.06 17.16
CA ASP A 251 -20.31 -8.78 18.04
C ASP A 251 -21.60 -9.39 17.44
N GLU A 252 -22.73 -9.32 18.14
CA GLU A 252 -24.03 -9.95 17.77
C GLU A 252 -24.43 -9.65 16.32
N PHE A 253 -24.20 -8.41 15.87
CA PHE A 253 -24.53 -7.95 14.52
C PHE A 253 -23.32 -7.29 13.85
N GLU A 254 -22.12 -7.80 14.15
CA GLU A 254 -20.87 -7.27 13.58
C GLU A 254 -19.95 -8.42 13.14
N ILE A 255 -19.65 -8.47 11.84
CA ILE A 255 -18.69 -9.42 11.29
C ILE A 255 -17.28 -8.93 11.56
N PHE A 256 -16.37 -9.83 11.92
CA PHE A 256 -14.96 -9.46 12.03
C PHE A 256 -14.36 -9.28 10.63
N MET A 257 -14.43 -8.04 10.13
CA MET A 257 -13.81 -7.65 8.86
C MET A 257 -12.35 -7.26 9.08
N ALA A 258 -11.48 -7.71 8.18
CA ALA A 258 -10.08 -7.30 8.15
C ALA A 258 -9.70 -6.78 6.77
N PRO A 259 -8.76 -5.83 6.68
CA PRO A 259 -8.27 -5.38 5.38
C PRO A 259 -7.64 -6.55 4.62
N ASN A 260 -7.87 -6.62 3.32
CA ASN A 260 -7.43 -7.74 2.47
C ASN A 260 -5.94 -7.68 2.07
N GLY A 261 -5.07 -7.17 2.95
CA GLY A 261 -3.65 -6.97 2.68
C GLY A 261 -3.35 -5.72 1.86
N ASN A 262 -2.07 -5.45 1.63
CA ASN A 262 -1.65 -4.27 0.88
C ASN A 262 -1.92 -4.42 -0.64
N GLY A 263 -2.06 -5.64 -1.14
CA GLY A 263 -2.43 -5.94 -2.54
C GLY A 263 -3.84 -5.46 -2.91
N GLY A 264 -4.71 -5.23 -1.91
CA GLY A 264 -6.01 -4.56 -2.10
C GLY A 264 -5.90 -3.15 -2.70
N LEU A 265 -4.68 -2.61 -2.79
CA LEU A 265 -4.32 -1.44 -3.59
C LEU A 265 -4.96 -1.44 -4.98
N TYR A 266 -4.86 -2.54 -5.72
CA TYR A 266 -5.29 -2.54 -7.11
C TYR A 266 -6.82 -2.43 -7.22
N GLU A 267 -7.60 -3.15 -6.41
CA GLU A 267 -9.06 -2.93 -6.39
C GLU A 267 -9.41 -1.53 -5.89
N GLY A 268 -8.68 -1.03 -4.89
CA GLY A 268 -8.86 0.33 -4.40
C GLY A 268 -8.69 1.36 -5.52
N ILE A 269 -7.64 1.21 -6.34
CA ILE A 269 -7.41 2.06 -7.53
C ILE A 269 -8.57 1.93 -8.51
N GLN A 270 -9.15 0.74 -8.71
CA GLN A 270 -10.29 0.56 -9.63
C GLN A 270 -11.45 1.53 -9.30
N THR A 271 -11.70 1.80 -8.01
CA THR A 271 -12.77 2.72 -7.58
C THR A 271 -12.53 4.18 -7.94
N ILE A 272 -11.26 4.58 -8.12
CA ILE A 272 -10.84 5.94 -8.44
C ILE A 272 -10.19 6.06 -9.83
N LEU A 273 -10.20 5.00 -10.63
CA LEU A 273 -9.48 4.95 -11.90
C LEU A 273 -9.99 6.00 -12.89
N GLY A 274 -11.31 6.23 -12.93
CA GLY A 274 -11.91 7.31 -13.72
C GLY A 274 -11.37 8.68 -13.32
N GLN A 275 -11.35 8.97 -12.01
CA GLN A 275 -10.82 10.21 -11.47
C GLN A 275 -9.32 10.41 -11.80
N ILE A 276 -8.51 9.34 -11.74
CA ILE A 276 -7.08 9.38 -12.11
C ILE A 276 -6.93 9.78 -13.59
N TYR A 277 -7.76 9.23 -14.48
CA TYR A 277 -7.76 9.60 -15.90
C TYR A 277 -8.23 11.03 -16.13
N ASP A 278 -9.25 11.50 -15.41
CA ASP A 278 -9.77 12.87 -15.54
C ASP A 278 -8.71 13.92 -15.16
N TYR A 279 -7.83 13.60 -14.20
CA TYR A 279 -6.68 14.44 -13.85
C TYR A 279 -5.51 14.33 -14.84
N GLY A 280 -5.58 13.45 -15.85
CA GLY A 280 -4.52 13.27 -16.84
C GLY A 280 -3.26 12.57 -16.29
N ILE A 281 -3.39 11.82 -15.20
CA ILE A 281 -2.27 11.12 -14.58
C ILE A 281 -1.92 9.88 -15.42
N GLU A 282 -0.64 9.74 -15.74
CA GLU A 282 -0.10 8.62 -16.51
C GLU A 282 0.72 7.66 -15.62
N TYR A 283 1.31 8.17 -14.53
CA TYR A 283 2.17 7.42 -13.62
C TYR A 283 1.73 7.57 -12.16
N LEU A 284 1.68 6.46 -11.43
CA LEU A 284 1.39 6.42 -10.00
C LEU A 284 2.63 5.98 -9.24
N HIS A 285 3.13 6.83 -8.35
CA HIS A 285 4.17 6.47 -7.39
C HIS A 285 3.51 5.94 -6.13
N VAL A 286 3.61 4.64 -5.90
CA VAL A 286 3.09 3.95 -4.72
C VAL A 286 4.19 3.82 -3.68
N CYS A 287 3.91 4.22 -2.44
CA CYS A 287 4.82 3.97 -1.31
C CYS A 287 4.10 3.72 0.02
N GLY A 288 4.74 2.96 0.91
CA GLY A 288 4.27 2.74 2.27
C GLY A 288 4.33 4.00 3.14
N VAL A 289 3.36 4.19 4.04
CA VAL A 289 3.33 5.35 4.95
C VAL A 289 4.48 5.35 5.98
N ASP A 290 5.10 4.21 6.23
CA ASP A 290 6.05 4.01 7.33
C ASP A 290 7.49 4.47 7.04
N ASN A 291 7.85 4.76 5.79
CA ASN A 291 9.18 5.21 5.43
C ASN A 291 9.30 6.74 5.46
N LEU A 292 9.96 7.26 6.51
CA LEU A 292 10.17 8.71 6.69
C LEU A 292 10.95 9.36 5.54
N LEU A 293 11.85 8.61 4.89
CA LEU A 293 12.71 9.09 3.82
C LEU A 293 12.14 8.94 2.41
N ASN A 294 10.86 8.54 2.27
CA ASN A 294 10.20 8.50 0.97
C ASN A 294 10.41 9.82 0.18
N LYS A 295 10.92 9.70 -1.04
CA LYS A 295 11.01 10.78 -2.04
C LYS A 295 9.77 10.72 -2.93
N LEU A 296 8.69 11.37 -2.50
CA LEU A 296 7.40 11.31 -3.18
C LEU A 296 7.48 11.92 -4.59
N ALA A 297 6.90 11.25 -5.57
CA ALA A 297 7.02 11.63 -6.99
C ALA A 297 8.48 11.90 -7.43
N ASP A 298 9.45 11.11 -6.92
CA ASP A 298 10.89 11.28 -7.23
C ASP A 298 11.15 11.50 -8.74
N PRO A 299 11.63 12.69 -9.15
CA PRO A 299 11.88 13.00 -10.55
C PRO A 299 12.86 12.03 -11.23
N LEU A 300 13.87 11.54 -10.51
CA LEU A 300 14.83 10.59 -11.08
C LEU A 300 14.12 9.28 -11.50
N MET A 301 13.28 8.76 -10.63
CA MET A 301 12.50 7.55 -10.88
C MET A 301 11.47 7.72 -11.99
N VAL A 302 10.75 8.85 -12.00
CA VAL A 302 9.78 9.19 -13.05
C VAL A 302 10.48 9.30 -14.40
N GLY A 303 11.56 10.06 -14.48
CA GLY A 303 12.27 10.26 -15.74
C GLY A 303 12.96 9.00 -16.25
N TYR A 304 13.50 8.14 -15.37
CA TYR A 304 13.99 6.82 -15.76
C TYR A 304 12.87 5.99 -16.40
N ALA A 305 11.67 5.97 -15.79
CA ALA A 305 10.54 5.24 -16.35
C ALA A 305 10.12 5.78 -17.72
N VAL A 306 10.08 7.10 -17.90
CA VAL A 306 9.72 7.74 -19.16
C VAL A 306 10.76 7.48 -20.24
N LYS A 307 12.04 7.78 -19.99
CA LYS A 307 13.13 7.67 -20.98
C LYS A 307 13.38 6.23 -21.43
N GLU A 308 13.30 5.29 -20.50
CA GLU A 308 13.54 3.87 -20.79
C GLU A 308 12.22 3.11 -21.07
N ASN A 309 11.12 3.86 -21.28
CA ASN A 309 9.78 3.37 -21.58
C ASN A 309 9.26 2.28 -20.62
N LYS A 310 9.65 2.33 -19.34
CA LYS A 310 9.26 1.35 -18.33
C LYS A 310 7.79 1.49 -17.95
N GLU A 311 7.12 0.36 -17.85
CA GLU A 311 5.74 0.25 -17.35
C GLU A 311 5.70 0.27 -15.82
N PHE A 312 6.80 -0.21 -15.22
CA PHE A 312 6.97 -0.34 -13.79
C PHE A 312 8.43 -0.07 -13.43
N VAL A 313 8.64 0.64 -12.33
CA VAL A 313 9.98 0.83 -11.76
C VAL A 313 9.90 0.59 -10.27
N SER A 314 10.75 -0.26 -9.72
CA SER A 314 10.86 -0.45 -8.26
C SER A 314 12.23 0.01 -7.76
N LYS A 315 12.26 0.53 -6.54
CA LYS A 315 13.49 0.87 -5.84
C LYS A 315 13.90 -0.23 -4.89
N PHE A 316 15.20 -0.41 -4.76
CA PHE A 316 15.79 -1.27 -3.75
C PHE A 316 17.00 -0.63 -3.08
N VAL A 317 17.26 -1.05 -1.85
CA VAL A 317 18.55 -0.85 -1.19
C VAL A 317 19.24 -2.19 -1.06
N GLU A 318 20.56 -2.17 -0.97
CA GLU A 318 21.31 -3.40 -0.74
C GLU A 318 20.98 -4.01 0.64
N LYS A 319 20.59 -5.29 0.64
CA LYS A 319 20.57 -6.16 1.82
C LYS A 319 21.99 -6.60 2.13
N VAL A 320 22.47 -6.29 3.33
CA VAL A 320 23.85 -6.63 3.77
C VAL A 320 23.88 -7.66 4.88
N ASP A 321 22.76 -7.82 5.60
CA ASP A 321 22.60 -8.79 6.68
C ASP A 321 21.62 -9.89 6.24
N PRO A 322 22.02 -11.17 6.22
CA PRO A 322 21.14 -12.30 5.92
C PRO A 322 19.84 -12.31 6.73
N GLU A 323 19.88 -11.82 7.97
CA GLU A 323 18.77 -11.82 8.93
C GLU A 323 17.86 -10.59 8.81
N GLU A 324 18.17 -9.65 7.91
CA GLU A 324 17.29 -8.51 7.64
C GLU A 324 15.94 -9.01 7.10
N LYS A 325 14.87 -8.66 7.82
CA LYS A 325 13.48 -9.07 7.54
C LYS A 325 12.84 -8.20 6.46
N VAL A 326 13.36 -8.36 5.24
CA VAL A 326 12.90 -7.63 4.06
C VAL A 326 12.75 -8.61 2.89
N GLY A 327 11.63 -8.52 2.19
CA GLY A 327 11.44 -9.22 0.92
C GLY A 327 12.47 -8.76 -0.11
N VAL A 328 12.77 -9.61 -1.09
CA VAL A 328 13.79 -9.34 -2.11
C VAL A 328 13.22 -9.55 -3.50
N HIS A 329 13.58 -8.65 -4.42
CA HIS A 329 13.29 -8.84 -5.82
C HIS A 329 14.08 -10.04 -6.34
N ILE A 330 13.40 -10.87 -7.12
CA ILE A 330 13.96 -12.04 -7.76
C ILE A 330 13.43 -12.15 -9.18
N GLN A 331 14.09 -12.98 -9.96
CA GLN A 331 13.59 -13.43 -11.24
C GLN A 331 13.15 -14.87 -11.09
N SER A 332 11.90 -15.18 -11.43
CA SER A 332 11.43 -16.57 -11.50
C SER A 332 11.03 -16.86 -12.94
N ASN A 333 11.62 -17.89 -13.55
CA ASN A 333 11.43 -18.22 -14.96
C ASN A 333 11.61 -17.02 -15.93
N GLY A 334 12.58 -16.16 -15.66
CA GLY A 334 12.84 -14.99 -16.50
C GLY A 334 11.96 -13.76 -16.22
N VAL A 335 11.01 -13.85 -15.27
CA VAL A 335 10.04 -12.77 -14.99
C VAL A 335 10.29 -12.13 -13.62
N LEU A 336 10.05 -10.82 -13.49
CA LEU A 336 10.12 -10.12 -12.22
C LEU A 336 9.15 -10.73 -11.21
N SER A 337 9.66 -11.00 -10.01
CA SER A 337 8.86 -11.42 -8.87
C SER A 337 9.50 -10.93 -7.58
N MET A 338 8.90 -11.28 -6.46
CA MET A 338 9.36 -10.95 -5.13
C MET A 338 9.17 -12.16 -4.24
N ILE A 339 10.15 -12.43 -3.38
CA ILE A 339 10.07 -13.46 -2.35
C ILE A 339 10.18 -12.82 -0.98
N GLU A 340 9.22 -13.11 -0.11
CA GLU A 340 9.24 -12.62 1.26
C GLU A 340 10.38 -13.26 2.06
N TYR A 341 10.88 -12.54 3.07
CA TYR A 341 12.02 -13.02 3.87
C TYR A 341 11.74 -14.36 4.58
N SER A 342 10.47 -14.65 4.87
CA SER A 342 10.01 -15.89 5.51
C SER A 342 9.98 -17.09 4.56
N GLU A 343 10.03 -16.85 3.25
CA GLU A 343 9.98 -17.89 2.21
C GLU A 343 11.38 -18.30 1.73
N LEU A 344 12.42 -17.52 2.05
CA LEU A 344 13.80 -17.88 1.77
C LEU A 344 14.29 -18.98 2.74
N SER A 345 14.94 -20.01 2.20
CA SER A 345 15.68 -20.98 3.00
C SER A 345 16.91 -20.33 3.66
N ASP A 346 17.42 -20.92 4.74
CA ASP A 346 18.62 -20.37 5.42
C ASP A 346 19.86 -20.40 4.52
N GLU A 347 19.94 -21.37 3.60
CA GLU A 347 20.98 -21.42 2.57
C GLU A 347 20.83 -20.23 1.60
N GLN A 348 19.62 -19.96 1.11
CA GLN A 348 19.35 -18.85 0.21
C GLN A 348 19.62 -17.49 0.89
N LYS A 349 19.24 -17.31 2.16
CA LYS A 349 19.54 -16.08 2.92
C LYS A 349 21.03 -15.78 3.01
N LYS A 350 21.86 -16.82 3.10
CA LYS A 350 23.33 -16.73 3.28
C LYS A 350 24.11 -16.85 1.98
N ALA A 351 23.45 -17.22 0.88
CA ALA A 351 24.08 -17.37 -0.43
C ALA A 351 24.80 -16.08 -0.84
N LYS A 352 26.00 -16.21 -1.42
CA LYS A 352 26.85 -15.09 -1.83
C LYS A 352 27.17 -15.11 -3.31
N GLN A 353 27.37 -13.92 -3.87
CA GLN A 353 27.98 -13.73 -5.18
C GLN A 353 29.51 -13.88 -5.09
N SER A 354 30.18 -13.96 -6.24
CA SER A 354 31.65 -14.04 -6.32
C SER A 354 32.38 -12.83 -5.68
N ASN A 355 31.72 -11.68 -5.61
CA ASN A 355 32.24 -10.46 -4.97
C ASN A 355 32.03 -10.42 -3.45
N GLY A 356 31.47 -11.47 -2.84
CA GLY A 356 31.23 -11.59 -1.39
C GLY A 356 29.94 -10.95 -0.88
N LYS A 357 29.19 -10.21 -1.71
CA LYS A 357 27.85 -9.69 -1.39
C LYS A 357 26.83 -10.82 -1.34
N LEU A 358 25.70 -10.61 -0.65
CA LEU A 358 24.60 -11.56 -0.65
C LEU A 358 24.03 -11.70 -2.07
N LYS A 359 23.71 -12.95 -2.47
CA LYS A 359 23.09 -13.23 -3.77
C LYS A 359 21.74 -12.54 -3.86
N PHE A 360 20.90 -12.69 -2.86
CA PHE A 360 19.59 -12.05 -2.80
C PHE A 360 19.66 -10.76 -2.00
N ASN A 361 20.26 -9.71 -2.61
CA ASN A 361 20.50 -8.42 -1.96
C ASN A 361 19.62 -7.26 -2.43
N GLN A 362 18.62 -7.51 -3.29
CA GLN A 362 17.80 -6.46 -3.89
C GLN A 362 16.50 -6.24 -3.12
N SER A 363 16.59 -5.63 -1.93
CA SER A 363 15.46 -5.48 -0.99
C SER A 363 14.27 -4.70 -1.56
N PHE A 364 13.06 -5.23 -1.41
CA PHE A 364 11.84 -4.51 -1.78
C PHE A 364 11.43 -3.51 -0.69
N LEU A 365 11.35 -2.23 -1.07
CA LEU A 365 11.06 -1.14 -0.12
C LEU A 365 9.57 -0.81 0.00
N ALA A 366 8.70 -1.56 -0.68
CA ALA A 366 7.32 -1.17 -0.94
C ALA A 366 7.20 0.23 -1.57
N GLN A 367 8.12 0.54 -2.48
CA GLN A 367 8.19 1.80 -3.23
C GLN A 367 8.39 1.51 -4.71
N PHE A 368 7.39 1.83 -5.52
CA PHE A 368 7.42 1.63 -6.97
C PHE A 368 6.62 2.70 -7.72
N LEU A 369 6.92 2.86 -9.00
CA LEU A 369 6.20 3.67 -9.96
C LEU A 369 5.55 2.73 -10.97
N ILE A 370 4.28 2.93 -11.29
CA ILE A 370 3.57 2.11 -12.27
C ILE A 370 2.77 2.99 -13.22
N LYS A 371 2.74 2.64 -14.50
CA LYS A 371 1.86 3.30 -15.48
C LYS A 371 0.39 2.99 -15.16
N VAL A 372 -0.47 3.99 -15.25
CA VAL A 372 -1.92 3.84 -15.04
C VAL A 372 -2.51 2.83 -16.04
N SER A 373 -2.02 2.83 -17.28
CA SER A 373 -2.42 1.83 -18.30
C SER A 373 -2.07 0.39 -17.90
N THR A 374 -0.94 0.19 -17.21
CA THR A 374 -0.53 -1.12 -16.71
C THR A 374 -1.44 -1.55 -15.56
N VAL A 375 -1.79 -0.65 -14.63
CA VAL A 375 -2.79 -0.95 -13.58
C VAL A 375 -4.13 -1.33 -14.18
N LYS A 376 -4.61 -0.59 -15.18
CA LYS A 376 -5.85 -0.91 -15.90
C LYS A 376 -5.78 -2.30 -16.55
N SER A 377 -4.70 -2.60 -17.26
CA SER A 377 -4.50 -3.92 -17.90
C SER A 377 -4.48 -5.04 -16.86
N LEU A 378 -3.80 -4.84 -15.72
CA LEU A 378 -3.83 -5.79 -14.61
C LEU A 378 -5.29 -6.03 -14.20
N LEU A 379 -6.03 -4.99 -13.84
CA LEU A 379 -7.42 -5.09 -13.39
C LEU A 379 -8.34 -5.80 -14.40
N GLU A 380 -8.18 -5.54 -15.70
CA GLU A 380 -8.94 -6.21 -16.76
C GLU A 380 -8.58 -7.71 -16.86
N THR A 381 -7.30 -8.07 -16.71
CA THR A 381 -6.90 -9.49 -16.66
C THR A 381 -7.46 -10.21 -15.42
N ARG A 382 -7.78 -9.49 -14.35
CA ARG A 382 -8.39 -10.05 -13.14
C ARG A 382 -9.91 -10.19 -13.21
N ASP A 383 -10.60 -9.67 -14.22
CA ASP A 383 -12.02 -9.96 -14.36
C ASP A 383 -12.23 -11.45 -14.64
N PHE A 384 -12.50 -12.18 -13.56
CA PHE A 384 -12.75 -13.61 -13.55
C PHE A 384 -14.24 -13.92 -13.70
N SER A 385 -15.11 -12.95 -13.94
CA SER A 385 -16.55 -13.22 -14.11
C SER A 385 -16.81 -14.25 -15.20
N GLN A 386 -16.05 -14.16 -16.30
CA GLN A 386 -16.09 -15.17 -17.36
C GLN A 386 -15.30 -16.43 -17.00
N ALA A 387 -14.17 -16.29 -16.29
CA ALA A 387 -13.33 -17.41 -15.86
C ALA A 387 -14.01 -18.32 -14.82
N LYS A 388 -14.88 -17.78 -13.95
CA LYS A 388 -15.70 -18.50 -12.97
C LYS A 388 -16.75 -19.36 -13.69
N LYS A 389 -17.42 -18.81 -14.71
CA LYS A 389 -18.33 -19.58 -15.57
C LYS A 389 -17.58 -20.68 -16.33
N ASP A 390 -16.43 -20.33 -16.90
CA ASP A 390 -15.60 -21.27 -17.64
C ASP A 390 -15.01 -22.36 -16.72
N ARG A 391 -14.75 -22.05 -15.45
CA ARG A 391 -14.38 -23.02 -14.42
C ARG A 391 -15.47 -24.06 -14.22
N ASP A 392 -16.72 -23.64 -14.02
CA ASP A 392 -17.82 -24.58 -13.76
C ASP A 392 -17.95 -25.56 -14.93
N VAL A 393 -17.76 -25.05 -16.15
CA VAL A 393 -17.64 -25.88 -17.35
C VAL A 393 -16.45 -26.83 -17.26
N ILE A 394 -15.24 -26.35 -16.96
CA ILE A 394 -14.03 -27.20 -16.85
C ILE A 394 -14.20 -28.30 -15.78
N GLU A 395 -14.69 -27.97 -14.58
CA GLU A 395 -14.90 -28.94 -13.50
C GLU A 395 -15.93 -29.99 -13.91
N GLN A 396 -17.04 -29.56 -14.50
CA GLN A 396 -18.07 -30.46 -15.01
C GLN A 396 -17.50 -31.39 -16.10
N ARG A 397 -16.71 -30.86 -17.04
CA ARG A 397 -16.03 -31.65 -18.08
C ARG A 397 -14.98 -32.61 -17.52
N ARG A 398 -14.27 -32.23 -16.45
CA ARG A 398 -13.33 -33.12 -15.74
C ARG A 398 -14.06 -34.26 -15.04
N ILE A 399 -15.22 -34.00 -14.43
CA ILE A 399 -16.10 -35.04 -13.86
C ILE A 399 -16.55 -36.00 -14.96
N GLU A 400 -16.88 -35.47 -16.14
CA GLU A 400 -17.23 -36.22 -17.35
C GLU A 400 -16.04 -36.94 -18.01
N LYS A 401 -14.81 -36.78 -17.49
CA LYS A 401 -13.55 -37.34 -18.01
C LYS A 401 -13.23 -36.91 -19.46
N VAL A 402 -13.61 -35.70 -19.85
CA VAL A 402 -13.24 -35.14 -21.15
C VAL A 402 -11.74 -34.77 -21.17
N PRO A 403 -10.99 -35.15 -22.22
CA PRO A 403 -9.58 -34.76 -22.37
C PRO A 403 -9.38 -33.24 -22.38
N GLU A 404 -8.29 -32.75 -21.79
CA GLU A 404 -8.03 -31.32 -21.62
C GLU A 404 -7.99 -30.56 -22.94
N GLU A 405 -7.39 -31.15 -23.99
CA GLU A 405 -7.31 -30.55 -25.32
C GLU A 405 -8.69 -30.25 -25.90
N LYS A 406 -9.67 -31.12 -25.66
CA LYS A 406 -11.06 -30.89 -26.10
C LYS A 406 -11.75 -29.79 -25.32
N ILE A 407 -11.45 -29.66 -24.03
CA ILE A 407 -11.99 -28.56 -23.22
C ILE A 407 -11.38 -27.23 -23.71
N LYS A 408 -10.07 -27.21 -24.02
CA LYS A 408 -9.37 -26.04 -24.61
C LYS A 408 -9.97 -25.62 -25.96
N GLU A 409 -10.35 -26.59 -26.80
CA GLU A 409 -11.08 -26.32 -28.05
C GLU A 409 -12.49 -25.75 -27.81
N GLU A 410 -13.22 -26.23 -26.81
CA GLU A 410 -14.60 -25.78 -26.51
C GLU A 410 -14.68 -24.32 -26.04
N ILE A 411 -13.82 -23.92 -25.10
CA ILE A 411 -13.91 -22.59 -24.48
C ILE A 411 -12.84 -21.60 -24.98
N GLY A 412 -11.83 -22.10 -25.70
CA GLY A 412 -10.66 -21.35 -26.18
C GLY A 412 -9.51 -21.41 -25.18
N GLU A 413 -8.29 -21.62 -25.70
CA GLU A 413 -7.08 -21.85 -24.89
C GLU A 413 -6.80 -20.71 -23.89
N ALA A 414 -6.88 -19.45 -24.31
CA ALA A 414 -6.69 -18.31 -23.41
C ALA A 414 -7.72 -18.26 -22.27
N ARG A 415 -8.98 -18.68 -22.52
CA ARG A 415 -10.03 -18.75 -21.50
C ARG A 415 -9.85 -19.96 -20.60
N PHE A 416 -9.45 -21.10 -21.16
CA PHE A 416 -9.11 -22.28 -20.40
C PHE A 416 -7.95 -22.03 -19.43
N GLU A 417 -6.87 -21.39 -19.90
CA GLU A 417 -5.73 -21.03 -19.07
C GLU A 417 -6.14 -20.00 -18.00
N LYS A 418 -6.97 -18.99 -18.33
CA LYS A 418 -7.49 -18.01 -17.37
C LYS A 418 -8.38 -18.65 -16.29
N ALA A 419 -9.25 -19.59 -16.67
CA ALA A 419 -10.13 -20.32 -15.75
C ALA A 419 -9.37 -21.36 -14.92
N SER A 420 -8.35 -21.99 -15.48
CA SER A 420 -7.43 -22.88 -14.77
C SER A 420 -6.52 -22.13 -13.80
N ALA A 421 -6.13 -20.89 -14.16
CA ALA A 421 -5.41 -19.98 -13.27
C ALA A 421 -6.29 -19.54 -12.08
N TYR A 422 -7.56 -19.18 -12.35
CA TYR A 422 -8.57 -18.94 -11.30
C TYR A 422 -8.72 -20.14 -10.36
N LEU A 423 -8.87 -21.36 -10.92
CA LEU A 423 -8.98 -22.63 -10.20
C LEU A 423 -7.77 -22.98 -9.32
N GLY A 424 -6.59 -22.45 -9.63
CA GLY A 424 -5.35 -22.77 -8.91
C GLY A 424 -4.93 -21.72 -7.89
N GLN A 425 -5.68 -20.62 -7.74
CA GLN A 425 -5.15 -19.37 -7.19
C GLN A 425 -3.79 -19.00 -7.84
N LYS A 426 -3.65 -19.33 -9.12
CA LYS A 426 -2.47 -19.07 -9.92
C LYS A 426 -2.69 -17.75 -10.66
N GLY A 427 -1.64 -16.94 -10.71
CA GLY A 427 -1.70 -15.58 -11.26
C GLY A 427 -1.67 -14.51 -10.17
N TRP A 428 -1.70 -13.26 -10.60
CA TRP A 428 -1.31 -12.14 -9.75
C TRP A 428 -2.28 -11.73 -8.64
N ALA A 429 -3.51 -12.23 -8.64
CA ALA A 429 -4.52 -11.90 -7.64
C ALA A 429 -4.61 -12.94 -6.51
N LYS A 430 -3.54 -13.72 -6.29
CA LYS A 430 -3.49 -14.75 -5.23
C LYS A 430 -3.73 -14.16 -3.85
N HIS A 431 -4.37 -14.95 -2.98
CA HIS A 431 -4.50 -14.64 -1.57
C HIS A 431 -3.54 -15.49 -0.77
N HIS A 432 -3.07 -14.93 0.33
CA HIS A 432 -2.14 -15.54 1.26
C HIS A 432 -2.83 -15.69 2.61
N LEU A 433 -2.53 -16.80 3.30
CA LEU A 433 -3.11 -17.11 4.59
C LEU A 433 -2.26 -16.51 5.71
N ALA A 434 -2.89 -15.72 6.58
CA ALA A 434 -2.27 -15.23 7.81
C ALA A 434 -3.02 -15.78 9.03
N MET A 435 -2.37 -16.69 9.76
CA MET A 435 -2.87 -17.17 11.07
C MET A 435 -2.76 -16.04 12.09
N LYS A 436 -3.86 -15.74 12.81
CA LYS A 436 -3.91 -14.65 13.77
C LYS A 436 -4.66 -15.03 15.05
N LYS A 437 -4.31 -14.34 16.13
CA LYS A 437 -5.14 -14.18 17.32
C LYS A 437 -6.18 -13.09 17.05
N ILE A 438 -7.40 -13.50 16.77
CA ILE A 438 -8.57 -12.66 16.48
C ILE A 438 -9.34 -12.41 17.77
N THR A 439 -9.56 -11.14 18.08
CA THR A 439 -10.22 -10.69 19.31
C THR A 439 -10.83 -9.29 19.09
N PRO A 440 -11.97 -8.95 19.71
CA PRO A 440 -12.85 -9.84 20.49
C PRO A 440 -13.66 -10.80 19.60
N LEU A 441 -14.34 -11.76 20.22
CA LEU A 441 -15.23 -12.73 19.56
C LEU A 441 -16.61 -12.66 20.20
N TRP A 442 -17.67 -12.73 19.40
CA TRP A 442 -19.03 -12.86 19.89
C TRP A 442 -19.27 -14.25 20.50
N ASN A 443 -19.75 -14.29 21.74
CA ASN A 443 -20.20 -15.51 22.41
C ASN A 443 -21.74 -15.54 22.40
N SER A 444 -22.33 -16.40 21.58
CA SER A 444 -23.79 -16.51 21.43
C SER A 444 -24.51 -17.04 22.68
N GLU A 445 -23.86 -17.88 23.48
CA GLU A 445 -24.43 -18.42 24.72
C GLU A 445 -24.54 -17.34 25.79
N GLN A 446 -23.48 -16.53 25.93
CA GLN A 446 -23.39 -15.46 26.92
C GLN A 446 -23.95 -14.13 26.44
N LYS A 447 -24.26 -14.02 25.14
CA LYS A 447 -24.77 -12.82 24.47
C LYS A 447 -23.90 -11.58 24.71
N LYS A 448 -22.58 -11.75 24.58
CA LYS A 448 -21.60 -10.67 24.68
C LYS A 448 -20.34 -10.99 23.89
N SER A 449 -19.62 -9.94 23.48
CA SER A 449 -18.27 -10.08 22.94
C SER A 449 -17.24 -10.22 24.04
N GLU A 450 -16.36 -11.20 23.91
CA GLU A 450 -15.32 -11.49 24.89
C GLU A 450 -13.92 -11.42 24.27
N PRO A 451 -12.91 -10.95 25.02
CA PRO A 451 -11.53 -11.04 24.59
C PRO A 451 -11.10 -12.51 24.46
N TYR A 452 -10.42 -12.85 23.36
CA TYR A 452 -9.77 -14.14 23.25
C TYR A 452 -8.42 -14.11 24.00
N THR A 453 -8.33 -14.80 25.13
CA THR A 453 -7.20 -14.67 26.06
C THR A 453 -6.07 -15.68 25.82
N LYS A 454 -6.33 -16.82 25.18
CA LYS A 454 -5.30 -17.85 24.92
C LYS A 454 -4.18 -17.29 24.03
N ASP A 455 -2.97 -17.82 24.18
CA ASP A 455 -1.79 -17.38 23.42
C ASP A 455 -1.61 -18.11 22.07
N THR A 456 -2.70 -18.68 21.57
CA THR A 456 -2.74 -19.43 20.31
C THR A 456 -3.49 -18.66 19.23
N ASN A 457 -3.16 -18.90 17.97
CA ASN A 457 -4.01 -18.42 16.87
C ASN A 457 -5.36 -19.16 16.88
N ASN A 458 -6.44 -18.43 16.67
CA ASN A 458 -7.82 -18.95 16.68
C ASN A 458 -8.56 -18.71 15.36
N GLY A 459 -7.93 -18.04 14.40
CA GLY A 459 -8.49 -17.89 13.08
C GLY A 459 -7.50 -17.36 12.07
N MET A 460 -8.03 -17.03 10.92
CA MET A 460 -7.32 -16.80 9.68
C MET A 460 -7.81 -15.51 9.02
N LYS A 461 -6.86 -14.82 8.39
CA LYS A 461 -7.12 -13.70 7.47
C LYS A 461 -6.55 -14.06 6.10
N PHE A 462 -7.22 -13.58 5.06
CA PHE A 462 -6.78 -13.71 3.69
C PHE A 462 -6.27 -12.34 3.22
N GLU A 463 -5.02 -12.30 2.76
CA GLU A 463 -4.35 -11.06 2.38
C GLU A 463 -3.76 -11.19 0.98
N GLN A 464 -3.86 -10.15 0.17
CA GLN A 464 -3.15 -10.04 -1.10
C GLN A 464 -1.89 -9.21 -0.90
N PHE A 465 -0.85 -9.47 -1.69
CA PHE A 465 0.37 -8.69 -1.65
C PHE A 465 0.53 -7.77 -2.86
N ILE A 466 1.03 -6.55 -2.62
CA ILE A 466 1.27 -5.53 -3.67
C ILE A 466 2.16 -6.00 -4.80
N PHE A 467 3.01 -6.99 -4.54
CA PHE A 467 4.00 -7.52 -5.49
C PHE A 467 3.50 -8.74 -6.27
N ASP A 468 2.34 -9.31 -5.92
CA ASP A 468 1.79 -10.46 -6.64
C ASP A 468 1.62 -10.21 -8.16
N PRO A 469 1.27 -9.00 -8.64
CA PRO A 469 1.26 -8.68 -10.08
C PRO A 469 2.58 -8.43 -10.77
N PHE A 470 3.71 -8.48 -10.09
CA PHE A 470 4.98 -8.22 -10.75
C PHE A 470 5.28 -9.24 -11.86
N SER A 471 4.74 -10.46 -11.76
CA SER A 471 4.88 -11.49 -12.79
C SER A 471 4.18 -11.17 -14.11
N GLU A 472 3.21 -10.26 -14.12
CA GLU A 472 2.51 -9.86 -15.34
C GLU A 472 3.18 -8.66 -16.03
N ILE A 473 4.16 -8.05 -15.37
CA ILE A 473 4.81 -6.83 -15.82
C ILE A 473 5.99 -7.19 -16.73
N LYS A 474 5.88 -6.80 -18.00
CA LYS A 474 6.87 -7.16 -19.02
C LYS A 474 8.05 -6.19 -19.04
N ASN A 475 7.78 -4.89 -19.06
CA ASN A 475 8.85 -3.89 -19.11
C ASN A 475 9.04 -3.19 -17.76
N TYR A 476 9.85 -3.82 -16.90
CA TYR A 476 10.21 -3.27 -15.59
C TYR A 476 11.61 -2.66 -15.59
N GLY A 477 11.87 -1.83 -14.58
CA GLY A 477 13.22 -1.38 -14.21
C GLY A 477 13.43 -1.45 -12.69
N LEU A 478 14.66 -1.71 -12.28
CA LEU A 478 15.07 -1.63 -10.88
C LEU A 478 16.07 -0.50 -10.66
N ILE A 479 15.86 0.29 -9.62
CA ILE A 479 16.77 1.36 -9.21
C ILE A 479 17.40 1.00 -7.87
N GLU A 480 18.72 0.89 -7.85
CA GLU A 480 19.50 0.82 -6.62
C GLU A 480 19.67 2.22 -6.03
N VAL A 481 19.21 2.43 -4.80
CA VAL A 481 19.34 3.70 -4.08
C VAL A 481 20.14 3.53 -2.79
N GLN A 482 20.67 4.64 -2.28
CA GLN A 482 21.36 4.62 -0.99
C GLN A 482 20.36 4.58 0.17
N ARG A 483 20.46 3.55 1.02
CA ARG A 483 19.63 3.42 2.24
C ARG A 483 19.60 4.69 3.07
N SER A 484 20.76 5.29 3.31
CA SER A 484 20.90 6.51 4.11
C SER A 484 20.17 7.74 3.56
N SER A 485 19.66 7.69 2.32
CA SER A 485 18.98 8.80 1.67
C SER A 485 17.50 8.52 1.39
N GLU A 486 17.07 7.25 1.36
CA GLU A 486 15.73 6.89 0.85
C GLU A 486 14.95 5.89 1.71
N PHE A 487 15.58 5.23 2.70
CA PHE A 487 14.90 4.16 3.45
C PHE A 487 15.14 4.23 4.95
N ALA A 488 14.10 4.68 5.67
CA ALA A 488 14.04 4.79 7.12
C ALA A 488 12.62 4.40 7.62
N PRO A 489 12.32 3.09 7.67
CA PRO A 489 11.00 2.62 8.09
C PRO A 489 10.77 2.77 9.60
N ILE A 490 9.52 3.06 9.97
CA ILE A 490 9.03 3.12 11.35
C ILE A 490 8.01 1.98 11.57
N LYS A 491 8.51 0.86 12.10
CA LYS A 491 7.77 -0.38 12.32
C LYS A 491 7.66 -0.76 13.80
N ASN A 492 8.63 -0.35 14.62
CA ASN A 492 8.79 -0.81 16.00
C ASN A 492 8.87 0.35 17.00
N LYS A 493 8.61 0.06 18.27
CA LYS A 493 8.90 0.99 19.39
C LYS A 493 10.40 1.27 19.48
N ASP A 494 10.76 2.43 20.02
CA ASP A 494 12.16 2.83 20.21
C ASP A 494 12.97 1.84 21.06
N SER A 495 12.32 1.13 21.99
CA SER A 495 12.95 0.10 22.82
C SER A 495 13.49 -1.11 22.04
N VAL A 496 13.05 -1.33 20.79
CA VAL A 496 13.54 -2.43 19.94
C VAL A 496 14.88 -2.09 19.29
N GLY A 497 15.23 -0.81 19.16
CA GLY A 497 16.51 -0.35 18.60
C GLY A 497 16.69 -0.54 17.09
N SER A 498 15.65 -0.94 16.36
CA SER A 498 15.66 -1.10 14.89
C SER A 498 14.30 -0.72 14.28
N ASP A 499 14.32 -0.14 13.09
CA ASP A 499 13.14 0.35 12.36
C ASP A 499 12.16 1.10 13.28
N SER A 500 12.69 2.02 14.08
CA SER A 500 11.93 2.80 15.06
C SER A 500 11.91 4.28 14.70
N ARG A 501 11.13 5.06 15.45
CA ARG A 501 11.12 6.52 15.32
C ARG A 501 12.53 7.09 15.50
N LYS A 502 13.25 6.67 16.54
CA LYS A 502 14.61 7.13 16.83
C LYS A 502 15.58 6.82 15.69
N THR A 503 15.59 5.60 15.17
CA THR A 503 16.51 5.23 14.07
C THR A 503 16.16 5.97 12.79
N ALA A 504 14.87 6.20 12.53
CA ALA A 504 14.43 6.96 11.36
C ALA A 504 14.83 8.44 11.44
N LEU A 505 14.66 9.08 12.60
CA LEU A 505 15.10 10.45 12.84
C LEU A 505 16.62 10.59 12.77
N GLU A 506 17.38 9.61 13.25
CA GLU A 506 18.83 9.62 13.12
C GLU A 506 19.26 9.60 11.65
N LEU A 507 18.66 8.73 10.83
CA LEU A 507 18.92 8.67 9.39
C LEU A 507 18.53 9.98 8.68
N GLN A 508 17.35 10.51 8.97
CA GLN A 508 16.91 11.80 8.44
C GLN A 508 17.85 12.94 8.84
N SER A 509 18.28 12.97 10.09
CA SER A 509 19.20 13.98 10.62
C SER A 509 20.55 13.94 9.90
N LYS A 510 21.09 12.73 9.67
CA LYS A 510 22.31 12.55 8.86
C LYS A 510 22.11 13.03 7.42
N LEU A 511 20.96 12.74 6.81
CA LEU A 511 20.64 13.19 5.45
C LEU A 511 20.53 14.72 5.38
N HIS A 512 19.79 15.34 6.30
CA HIS A 512 19.62 16.79 6.37
C HIS A 512 20.95 17.51 6.64
N ARG A 513 21.82 16.95 7.50
CA ARG A 513 23.19 17.46 7.67
C ARG A 513 23.95 17.46 6.35
N LYS A 514 23.91 16.37 5.57
CA LYS A 514 24.55 16.32 4.24
C LYS A 514 23.99 17.39 3.29
N TRP A 515 22.69 17.65 3.32
CA TRP A 515 22.07 18.70 2.49
C TRP A 515 22.59 20.09 2.87
N LEU A 516 22.67 20.38 4.18
CA LEU A 516 23.20 21.66 4.67
C LEU A 516 24.69 21.81 4.40
N GLU A 517 25.50 20.77 4.58
CA GLU A 517 26.93 20.78 4.24
C GLU A 517 27.14 21.04 2.74
N LYS A 518 26.32 20.42 1.87
CA LYS A 518 26.31 20.71 0.42
C LYS A 518 25.91 22.17 0.11
N ALA A 519 25.06 22.77 0.95
CA ALA A 519 24.70 24.19 0.88
C ALA A 519 25.73 25.12 1.54
N GLY A 520 26.87 24.62 2.03
CA GLY A 520 27.97 25.43 2.57
C GLY A 520 27.94 25.69 4.08
N TYR A 521 27.00 25.10 4.81
CA TYR A 521 27.01 25.11 6.28
C TYR A 521 28.16 24.25 6.80
N ILE A 522 28.78 24.67 7.90
CA ILE A 522 29.94 23.99 8.47
C ILE A 522 29.58 23.50 9.87
N PHE A 523 29.55 22.19 10.07
CA PHE A 523 29.29 21.59 11.38
C PHE A 523 30.60 21.37 12.14
N ALA A 524 30.64 21.76 13.41
CA ALA A 524 31.79 21.45 14.26
C ALA A 524 32.02 19.92 14.32
N PRO A 525 33.27 19.42 14.17
CA PRO A 525 33.57 17.99 14.11
C PRO A 525 33.12 17.19 15.33
N THR A 526 32.95 17.86 16.47
CA THR A 526 32.50 17.27 17.74
C THR A 526 31.00 16.96 17.75
N LEU A 527 30.21 17.53 16.85
CA LEU A 527 28.76 17.33 16.81
C LEU A 527 28.41 15.97 16.22
N LYS A 528 27.71 15.16 17.03
CA LYS A 528 27.15 13.86 16.65
C LYS A 528 25.64 13.87 16.82
N VAL A 529 24.95 13.26 15.87
CA VAL A 529 23.49 13.12 15.91
C VAL A 529 23.10 11.79 16.55
N ASP A 530 22.01 11.77 17.33
CA ASP A 530 21.62 10.59 18.13
C ASP A 530 20.15 10.14 17.90
N GLY A 531 19.43 10.80 17.00
CA GLY A 531 18.03 10.48 16.72
C GLY A 531 17.02 11.00 17.76
N ASP A 532 17.47 11.69 18.83
CA ASP A 532 16.61 12.01 19.98
C ASP A 532 16.85 13.41 20.59
N THR A 533 18.08 13.78 20.96
CA THR A 533 18.35 15.12 21.54
C THR A 533 19.28 15.96 20.67
N GLN A 534 20.12 15.31 19.87
CA GLN A 534 21.09 15.94 19.00
C GLN A 534 20.65 15.68 17.54
N LEU A 535 19.92 16.63 16.97
CA LEU A 535 19.30 16.48 15.65
C LEU A 535 19.60 17.65 14.72
N VAL A 536 19.63 17.34 13.43
CA VAL A 536 19.65 18.30 12.34
C VAL A 536 18.36 18.11 11.56
N TYR A 537 17.53 19.14 11.50
CA TYR A 537 16.25 19.08 10.83
C TYR A 537 16.15 20.17 9.78
N VAL A 538 15.73 19.81 8.56
CA VAL A 538 15.32 20.74 7.53
C VAL A 538 13.83 20.53 7.34
N ASP A 539 13.06 21.60 7.52
CA ASP A 539 11.63 21.61 7.29
C ASP A 539 11.31 21.18 5.86
N ALA A 540 10.43 20.18 5.71
CA ALA A 540 10.10 19.59 4.42
C ALA A 540 9.50 20.59 3.42
N ARG A 541 9.00 21.74 3.87
CA ARG A 541 8.52 22.83 3.00
C ARG A 541 9.64 23.55 2.26
N LEU A 542 10.86 23.52 2.81
CA LEU A 542 12.04 24.16 2.21
C LEU A 542 12.57 23.38 1.03
N SER A 543 12.57 22.06 1.15
CA SER A 543 13.29 21.17 0.24
C SER A 543 12.71 19.76 0.25
N HIS A 544 12.51 19.20 -0.94
CA HIS A 544 12.08 17.83 -1.16
C HIS A 544 13.24 16.84 -0.95
N ASN A 545 14.42 17.14 -1.51
CA ASN A 545 15.59 16.27 -1.56
C ASN A 545 16.93 17.04 -1.45
N GLY A 546 16.95 18.15 -0.73
CA GLY A 546 18.12 19.00 -0.49
C GLY A 546 18.34 20.11 -1.52
N GLU A 547 17.52 20.19 -2.57
CA GLU A 547 17.49 21.32 -3.49
C GLU A 547 16.97 22.60 -2.83
N GLN A 548 17.24 23.77 -3.43
CA GLN A 548 16.72 25.08 -3.01
C GLN A 548 17.09 25.56 -1.61
N ILE A 549 17.84 24.78 -0.83
CA ILE A 549 18.48 25.27 0.39
C ILE A 549 19.47 26.35 -0.03
N GLN A 550 19.25 27.57 0.48
CA GLN A 550 20.09 28.71 0.14
C GLN A 550 21.52 28.48 0.59
N THR A 551 22.48 28.76 -0.28
CA THR A 551 23.90 28.63 0.05
C THR A 551 24.29 29.64 1.12
N GLN A 552 24.86 29.17 2.23
CA GLN A 552 25.35 30.00 3.32
C GLN A 552 26.84 29.70 3.52
N LYS A 553 27.71 30.38 2.78
CA LYS A 553 29.16 30.16 2.92
C LYS A 553 29.63 30.58 4.32
N GLY A 554 30.11 29.61 5.09
CA GLY A 554 30.80 29.86 6.38
C GLY A 554 29.88 30.00 7.59
N HIS A 555 28.61 29.59 7.48
CA HIS A 555 27.72 29.53 8.65
C HIS A 555 28.13 28.33 9.53
N ASN A 556 28.74 28.61 10.68
CA ASN A 556 29.26 27.59 11.59
C ASN A 556 28.18 27.13 12.57
N ILE A 557 27.82 25.85 12.49
CA ILE A 557 26.96 25.17 13.46
C ILE A 557 27.81 24.55 14.55
N THR A 558 27.69 25.09 15.77
CA THR A 558 28.50 24.68 16.93
C THR A 558 27.69 23.95 18.00
N LYS A 559 26.37 23.84 17.85
CA LYS A 559 25.45 23.19 18.78
C LYS A 559 24.33 22.45 18.05
N LEU A 560 23.80 21.41 18.70
CA LEU A 560 22.58 20.70 18.31
C LEU A 560 21.56 20.74 19.46
N PRO A 561 20.25 20.64 19.18
CA PRO A 561 19.65 20.47 17.86
C PRO A 561 19.80 21.73 16.97
N PHE A 562 19.81 21.53 15.66
CA PHE A 562 19.76 22.58 14.65
C PHE A 562 18.58 22.34 13.72
N VAL A 563 17.72 23.35 13.57
CA VAL A 563 16.48 23.24 12.80
C VAL A 563 16.40 24.40 11.81
N LEU A 564 16.38 24.08 10.52
CA LEU A 564 16.15 25.03 9.45
C LEU A 564 14.65 25.05 9.12
N THR A 565 13.97 26.18 9.38
CA THR A 565 12.51 26.32 9.18
C THR A 565 12.14 27.44 8.21
N CYS A 566 10.95 27.33 7.61
CA CYS A 566 10.30 28.44 6.89
C CYS A 566 9.67 29.42 7.90
N GLN A 567 9.82 30.73 7.70
CA GLN A 567 8.84 31.68 8.28
C GLN A 567 7.49 31.59 7.52
N GLU A 568 6.39 32.02 8.15
CA GLU A 568 5.01 31.91 7.65
C GLU A 568 4.84 32.22 6.15
N LYS A 569 3.94 31.46 5.50
CA LYS A 569 3.62 31.38 4.05
C LYS A 569 4.16 32.54 3.19
N PRO A 570 4.85 32.26 2.07
CA PRO A 570 5.26 33.31 1.13
C PRO A 570 4.02 34.04 0.59
N LYS A 571 3.81 35.28 1.04
CA LYS A 571 2.88 36.22 0.42
C LYS A 571 3.57 36.75 -0.84
N ASN A 572 3.44 35.98 -1.93
CA ASN A 572 3.94 36.29 -3.26
C ASN A 572 5.47 36.37 -3.37
N GLU A 573 5.97 36.02 -4.57
CA GLU A 573 7.37 36.15 -4.99
C GLU A 573 8.41 35.22 -4.34
N GLY A 574 8.24 33.90 -4.44
CA GLY A 574 9.33 32.92 -4.66
C GLY A 574 10.54 32.89 -3.70
N LYS A 575 10.57 33.65 -2.62
CA LYS A 575 11.68 33.74 -1.67
C LYS A 575 11.19 33.33 -0.29
N ILE A 576 11.70 32.21 0.18
CA ILE A 576 11.55 31.76 1.56
C ILE A 576 12.47 32.64 2.43
N GLN A 577 11.90 33.36 3.40
CA GLN A 577 12.67 33.97 4.48
C GLN A 577 12.99 32.89 5.52
N ILE A 578 14.28 32.60 5.66
CA ILE A 578 14.83 31.66 6.64
C ILE A 578 15.12 32.46 7.93
N LYS A 579 14.62 32.01 9.08
CA LYS A 579 15.09 32.52 10.38
C LYS A 579 16.27 31.67 10.86
N PHE A 580 17.28 32.32 11.42
CA PHE A 580 18.38 31.70 12.14
C PHE A 580 18.05 31.61 13.63
#